data_AF-A0A1Y1ICE9-F1
#
_entry.id   AF-A0A1Y1ICE9-F1
#
_cell.length_a   1.000
_cell.length_b   1.000
_cell.length_c   1.000
_cell.angle_alpha   90.00
_cell.angle_beta   90.00
_cell.angle_gamma   90.00
#
_symmetry.space_group_name_H-M   'P 1'
#
loop_
_entity.id
_entity.type
_entity.pdbx_description
1 polymer ?
#
loop_
_entity_poly.entity_id
_entity_poly.type
_entity_poly.pdbx_seq_one_letter_code
_entity_poly.pdbx_strand_id
1 'polypeptide(L)'
;MGVQCRLHVTLAIVVVLVSFFSQTAAIRTQFNPLSGPEGKLPPLQKPVPAPACERLECPPYTLVHEDPKFEIRKYAAAGFVQAGPLADVSFVSATKRGFHKLFQYIEGANLNDTKVPMTAPVVTTVMPSAGPFCSSAFAVRFPVPEKFEQGPPVPLPELELTVVNTPARCVAVRKFSGFAKDDNIAEEAAELATSLEGTKWAAAAEGERGVGQESYSIAQYEPIPVFRHRHNEVWVPLSLSGTEVENDCSPATPIQKFKDHLSTLGNRVESLLRWVGQS
;
A
#
# COMPACT_ATOMS: atom_id res chain seq x y z
N MET A 1 -29.56 -13.15 -9.20
CA MET A 1 -28.38 -13.46 -8.37
C MET A 1 -27.34 -12.32 -8.31
N GLY A 2 -27.48 -11.20 -9.04
CA GLY A 2 -26.57 -10.04 -8.96
C GLY A 2 -26.86 -9.01 -7.85
N VAL A 3 -27.76 -9.31 -6.90
CA VAL A 3 -28.16 -8.36 -5.83
C VAL A 3 -27.35 -8.57 -4.54
N GLN A 4 -26.76 -9.75 -4.35
CA GLN A 4 -26.04 -10.11 -3.12
C GLN A 4 -24.68 -9.40 -2.95
N CYS A 5 -23.98 -9.06 -4.04
CA CYS A 5 -22.70 -8.34 -3.96
C CYS A 5 -22.91 -6.82 -3.70
N ARG A 6 -24.05 -6.22 -4.12
CA ARG A 6 -24.42 -4.84 -3.73
C ARG A 6 -24.88 -4.74 -2.27
N LEU A 7 -25.54 -5.76 -1.73
CA LEU A 7 -26.06 -5.70 -0.36
C LEU A 7 -24.94 -5.72 0.70
N HIS A 8 -23.87 -6.48 0.50
CA HIS A 8 -22.74 -6.53 1.44
C HIS A 8 -21.84 -5.28 1.40
N VAL A 9 -21.63 -4.69 0.22
CA VAL A 9 -20.82 -3.46 0.08
C VAL A 9 -21.57 -2.24 0.63
N THR A 10 -22.91 -2.22 0.58
CA THR A 10 -23.71 -1.14 1.17
C THR A 10 -23.91 -1.32 2.69
N LEU A 11 -23.99 -2.57 3.19
CA LEU A 11 -24.15 -2.82 4.64
C LEU A 11 -22.90 -2.45 5.46
N ALA A 12 -21.69 -2.70 4.91
CA ALA A 12 -20.45 -2.34 5.61
C ALA A 12 -20.28 -0.81 5.75
N ILE A 13 -20.79 -0.03 4.78
CA ILE A 13 -20.70 1.44 4.79
C ILE A 13 -21.80 2.07 5.67
N VAL A 14 -22.99 1.46 5.76
CA VAL A 14 -24.11 2.00 6.57
C VAL A 14 -24.00 1.66 8.06
N VAL A 15 -23.37 0.54 8.44
CA VAL A 15 -23.14 0.21 9.87
C VAL A 15 -22.21 1.22 10.56
N VAL A 16 -21.36 1.93 9.80
CA VAL A 16 -20.49 2.99 10.36
C VAL A 16 -21.24 4.34 10.50
N LEU A 17 -22.38 4.54 9.84
CA LEU A 17 -23.06 5.85 9.79
C LEU A 17 -24.29 6.01 10.70
N VAL A 18 -24.78 4.98 11.40
CA VAL A 18 -26.02 5.08 12.23
C VAL A 18 -25.80 4.93 13.75
N SER A 19 -24.56 4.80 14.24
CA SER A 19 -24.29 4.81 15.69
C SER A 19 -23.96 6.19 16.27
N PHE A 20 -24.05 7.28 15.48
CA PHE A 20 -23.74 8.64 15.93
C PHE A 20 -24.92 9.61 15.79
N PHE A 21 -26.11 9.26 16.29
CA PHE A 21 -27.10 10.27 16.72
C PHE A 21 -27.98 9.68 17.83
N SER A 22 -27.51 9.79 19.07
CA SER A 22 -28.32 10.12 20.26
C SER A 22 -27.60 9.63 21.52
N GLN A 23 -26.87 10.52 22.17
CA GLN A 23 -26.92 10.73 23.62
C GLN A 23 -26.05 11.93 24.00
N THR A 24 -26.69 13.08 24.12
CA THR A 24 -26.22 14.16 24.98
C THR A 24 -26.48 13.76 26.43
N ALA A 25 -25.42 13.57 27.22
CA ALA A 25 -25.49 13.68 28.67
C ALA A 25 -24.15 14.17 29.19
N ALA A 26 -24.20 15.29 29.92
CA ALA A 26 -23.05 15.97 30.49
C ALA A 26 -22.34 15.07 31.52
N ILE A 27 -21.02 14.91 31.37
CA ILE A 27 -20.14 14.50 32.46
C ILE A 27 -19.01 15.52 32.55
N ARG A 28 -19.17 16.46 33.48
CA ARG A 28 -18.10 17.32 33.98
C ARG A 28 -17.39 16.53 35.08
N THR A 29 -16.33 15.82 34.72
CA THR A 29 -15.35 15.30 35.70
C THR A 29 -14.04 16.04 35.53
N GLN A 30 -13.55 16.54 36.66
CA GLN A 30 -12.32 17.30 36.80
C GLN A 30 -11.13 16.49 36.29
N PHE A 31 -10.49 16.94 35.21
CA PHE A 31 -9.13 16.54 34.89
C PHE A 31 -8.18 17.39 35.72
N ASN A 32 -7.63 16.79 36.78
CA ASN A 32 -6.43 17.31 37.44
C ASN A 32 -5.21 16.95 36.56
N PRO A 33 -4.37 17.91 36.15
CA PRO A 33 -3.15 17.60 35.41
C PRO A 33 -2.12 17.01 36.38
N LEU A 34 -1.85 15.71 36.24
CA LEU A 34 -0.68 15.08 36.86
C LEU A 34 0.56 15.48 36.05
N SER A 35 1.31 16.43 36.60
CA SER A 35 2.67 16.78 36.20
C SER A 35 3.64 15.66 36.58
N GLY A 36 3.85 14.72 35.67
CA GLY A 36 4.97 13.79 35.71
C GLY A 36 6.20 14.40 35.01
N PRO A 37 7.43 14.13 35.47
CA PRO A 37 8.64 14.68 34.85
C PRO A 37 8.77 14.19 33.41
N GLU A 38 9.03 15.11 32.50
CA GLU A 38 9.32 14.84 31.08
C GLU A 38 10.49 13.86 30.95
N GLY A 39 10.15 12.58 30.86
CA GLY A 39 11.09 11.53 30.50
C GLY A 39 11.50 11.73 29.05
N LYS A 40 12.78 12.03 28.84
CA LYS A 40 13.43 12.07 27.53
C LYS A 40 13.03 10.83 26.73
N LEU A 41 12.29 11.02 25.64
CA LEU A 41 11.91 9.94 24.72
C LEU A 41 13.21 9.24 24.28
N PRO A 42 13.32 7.90 24.39
CA PRO A 42 14.51 7.20 23.94
C PRO A 42 14.78 7.52 22.46
N PRO A 43 16.05 7.61 22.05
CA PRO A 43 16.39 7.89 20.66
C PRO A 43 15.77 6.83 19.75
N LEU A 44 15.12 7.28 18.68
CA LEU A 44 14.50 6.45 17.65
C LEU A 44 15.49 5.34 17.25
N GLN A 45 15.18 4.09 17.62
CA GLN A 45 15.93 2.95 17.13
C GLN A 45 15.79 2.95 15.61
N LYS A 46 16.92 2.80 14.88
CA LYS A 46 16.83 2.60 13.44
C LYS A 46 15.95 1.37 13.20
N PRO A 47 14.97 1.43 12.28
CA PRO A 47 14.08 0.31 12.01
C PRO A 47 14.92 -0.92 11.66
N VAL A 48 14.65 -2.03 12.35
CA VAL A 48 15.30 -3.31 12.05
C VAL A 48 14.72 -3.80 10.72
N PRO A 49 15.56 -3.98 9.68
CA PRO A 49 15.09 -4.50 8.41
C PRO A 49 14.53 -5.92 8.58
N ALA A 50 13.61 -6.33 7.71
CA ALA A 50 13.09 -7.69 7.74
C ALA A 50 14.26 -8.70 7.59
N PRO A 51 14.27 -9.85 8.30
CA PRO A 51 15.40 -10.79 8.26
C PRO A 51 15.77 -11.27 6.85
N ALA A 52 14.79 -11.35 5.92
CA ALA A 52 15.07 -11.68 4.53
C ALA A 52 16.01 -10.67 3.85
N CYS A 53 15.96 -9.40 4.24
CA CYS A 53 16.77 -8.32 3.68
C CYS A 53 18.24 -8.39 4.09
N GLU A 54 18.62 -9.30 4.99
CA GLU A 54 20.03 -9.61 5.27
C GLU A 54 20.66 -10.49 4.17
N ARG A 55 19.83 -11.17 3.37
CA ARG A 55 20.27 -12.14 2.35
C ARG A 55 19.78 -11.83 0.94
N LEU A 56 18.66 -11.13 0.83
CA LEU A 56 18.05 -10.71 -0.42
C LEU A 56 18.07 -9.19 -0.48
N GLU A 57 18.21 -8.66 -1.69
CA GLU A 57 18.03 -7.24 -1.92
C GLU A 57 16.58 -6.86 -1.61
N CYS A 58 16.40 -5.73 -0.91
CA CYS A 58 15.10 -5.18 -0.54
C CYS A 58 15.03 -3.72 -0.94
N PRO A 59 13.83 -3.21 -1.32
CA PRO A 59 13.67 -1.82 -1.69
C PRO A 59 13.96 -0.94 -0.47
N PRO A 60 14.88 0.03 -0.58
CA PRO A 60 15.19 0.92 0.54
C PRO A 60 14.01 1.83 0.84
N TYR A 61 13.83 2.17 2.11
CA TYR A 61 12.82 3.11 2.55
C TYR A 61 13.34 4.02 3.67
N THR A 62 12.73 5.19 3.77
CA THR A 62 12.85 6.06 4.94
C THR A 62 11.68 5.81 5.88
N LEU A 63 11.95 5.49 7.13
CA LEU A 63 10.93 5.41 8.17
C LEU A 63 10.54 6.83 8.59
N VAL A 64 9.27 7.16 8.35
CA VAL A 64 8.69 8.47 8.68
C VAL A 64 8.05 8.43 10.07
N HIS A 65 7.40 7.32 10.41
CA HIS A 65 6.72 7.15 11.68
C HIS A 65 6.72 5.69 12.10
N GLU A 66 6.87 5.46 13.40
CA GLU A 66 6.83 4.16 14.03
C GLU A 66 5.86 4.21 15.21
N ASP A 67 4.90 3.31 15.19
CA ASP A 67 3.95 3.00 16.25
C ASP A 67 4.00 1.48 16.50
N PRO A 68 3.71 0.98 17.72
CA PRO A 68 3.64 -0.46 17.96
C PRO A 68 2.71 -1.23 17.03
N LYS A 69 1.71 -0.59 16.43
CA LYS A 69 0.71 -1.23 15.55
C LYS A 69 0.98 -1.04 14.06
N PHE A 70 1.68 0.02 13.66
CA PHE A 70 1.95 0.34 12.26
C PHE A 70 3.19 1.22 12.08
N GLU A 71 3.69 1.28 10.85
CA GLU A 71 4.75 2.18 10.42
C GLU A 71 4.30 3.00 9.22
N ILE A 72 4.84 4.20 9.07
CA ILE A 72 4.76 4.96 7.81
C ILE A 72 6.14 4.94 7.17
N ARG A 73 6.21 4.41 5.95
CA ARG A 73 7.44 4.30 5.18
C ARG A 73 7.33 5.10 3.89
N LYS A 74 8.40 5.81 3.54
CA LYS A 74 8.57 6.48 2.26
C LYS A 74 9.49 5.64 1.37
N TYR A 75 8.96 5.17 0.25
CA TYR A 75 9.74 4.47 -0.77
C TYR A 75 10.10 5.44 -1.90
N ALA A 76 11.33 5.30 -2.41
CA ALA A 76 11.73 5.96 -3.65
C ALA A 76 11.00 5.34 -4.85
N ALA A 77 11.10 6.00 -6.01
CA ALA A 77 10.62 5.39 -7.25
C ALA A 77 11.43 4.12 -7.54
N ALA A 78 10.74 3.04 -7.93
CA ALA A 78 11.36 1.75 -8.16
C ALA A 78 10.65 0.97 -9.26
N GLY A 79 11.44 0.20 -10.01
CA GLY A 79 10.96 -0.74 -11.01
C GLY A 79 10.56 -2.08 -10.39
N PHE A 80 9.50 -2.68 -10.92
CA PHE A 80 9.01 -4.00 -10.54
C PHE A 80 8.75 -4.83 -11.79
N VAL A 81 8.94 -6.14 -11.70
CA VAL A 81 8.38 -7.09 -12.69
C VAL A 81 7.09 -7.65 -12.12
N GLN A 82 6.02 -7.60 -12.92
CA GLN A 82 4.66 -7.88 -12.48
C GLN A 82 3.98 -8.95 -13.34
N ALA A 83 3.33 -9.89 -12.67
CA ALA A 83 2.34 -10.80 -13.25
C ALA A 83 0.93 -10.29 -12.91
N GLY A 84 0.08 -10.19 -13.94
CA GLY A 84 -1.32 -9.77 -13.79
C GLY A 84 -1.62 -8.37 -14.33
N PRO A 85 -2.89 -7.94 -14.25
CA PRO A 85 -3.93 -8.43 -13.32
C PRO A 85 -4.37 -9.89 -13.55
N LEU A 86 -4.45 -10.67 -12.47
CA LEU A 86 -4.93 -12.06 -12.44
C LEU A 86 -6.31 -12.08 -11.77
N ALA A 87 -7.35 -12.40 -12.53
CA ALA A 87 -8.69 -12.58 -11.95
C ALA A 87 -8.75 -13.90 -11.17
N ASP A 88 -9.09 -13.83 -9.88
CA ASP A 88 -9.29 -15.01 -9.03
C ASP A 88 -10.22 -14.68 -7.84
N VAL A 89 -10.68 -15.70 -7.15
CA VAL A 89 -11.35 -15.60 -5.85
C VAL A 89 -10.40 -15.86 -4.68
N SER A 90 -9.25 -16.50 -4.92
CA SER A 90 -8.24 -16.84 -3.92
C SER A 90 -6.96 -16.03 -4.15
N PHE A 91 -6.57 -15.27 -3.12
CA PHE A 91 -5.27 -14.62 -3.02
C PHE A 91 -4.13 -15.62 -3.06
N VAL A 92 -4.23 -16.74 -2.34
CA VAL A 92 -3.16 -17.76 -2.29
C VAL A 92 -2.94 -18.37 -3.67
N SER A 93 -4.03 -18.72 -4.37
CA SER A 93 -3.99 -19.26 -5.72
C SER A 93 -3.40 -18.28 -6.72
N ALA A 94 -3.86 -17.02 -6.71
CA ALA A 94 -3.36 -15.97 -7.58
C ALA A 94 -1.87 -15.66 -7.32
N THR A 95 -1.47 -15.56 -6.04
CA THR A 95 -0.07 -15.35 -5.64
C THR A 95 0.82 -16.47 -6.15
N LYS A 96 0.42 -17.74 -5.97
CA LYS A 96 1.19 -18.89 -6.42
C LYS A 96 1.36 -18.91 -7.94
N ARG A 97 0.30 -18.65 -8.70
CA ARG A 97 0.38 -18.61 -10.18
C ARG A 97 1.21 -17.44 -10.68
N GLY A 98 1.01 -16.24 -10.12
CA GLY A 98 1.79 -15.06 -10.50
C GLY A 98 3.27 -15.23 -10.17
N PHE A 99 3.58 -15.70 -8.95
CA PHE A 99 4.96 -15.97 -8.57
C PHE A 99 5.61 -17.06 -9.41
N HIS A 100 4.88 -18.10 -9.83
CA HIS A 100 5.43 -19.11 -10.73
C HIS A 100 5.91 -18.52 -12.06
N LYS A 101 5.15 -17.58 -12.65
CA LYS A 101 5.57 -16.85 -13.86
C LYS A 101 6.82 -16.00 -13.59
N LEU A 102 6.85 -15.26 -12.48
CA LEU A 102 8.01 -14.46 -12.06
C LEU A 102 9.25 -15.33 -11.81
N PHE A 103 9.07 -16.51 -11.23
CA PHE A 103 10.16 -17.45 -10.96
C PHE A 103 10.77 -18.02 -12.24
N GLN A 104 9.95 -18.34 -13.25
CA GLN A 104 10.46 -18.73 -14.57
C GLN A 104 11.31 -17.62 -15.18
N TYR A 105 10.85 -16.37 -15.11
CA TYR A 105 11.61 -15.20 -15.56
C TYR A 105 12.96 -15.05 -14.84
N ILE A 106 12.95 -15.20 -13.51
CA ILE A 106 14.13 -15.18 -12.64
C ILE A 106 15.15 -16.25 -13.04
N GLU A 107 14.68 -17.45 -13.38
CA GLU A 107 15.53 -18.57 -13.80
C GLU A 107 16.00 -18.49 -15.26
N GLY A 108 15.61 -17.46 -16.00
CA GLY A 108 16.11 -17.19 -17.35
C GLY A 108 15.06 -17.19 -18.45
N ALA A 109 13.76 -17.33 -18.16
CA ALA A 109 12.70 -17.21 -19.19
C ALA A 109 12.48 -15.74 -19.60
N ASN A 110 13.49 -15.17 -20.27
CA ASN A 110 13.56 -13.85 -20.85
C ASN A 110 14.37 -13.93 -22.15
N LEU A 111 14.34 -12.89 -23.00
CA LEU A 111 14.90 -12.94 -24.36
C LEU A 111 16.40 -13.31 -24.44
N ASN A 112 17.15 -13.18 -23.34
CA ASN A 112 18.60 -13.37 -23.30
C ASN A 112 19.03 -14.50 -22.33
N ASP A 113 18.11 -15.38 -21.91
CA ASP A 113 18.39 -16.47 -20.96
C ASP A 113 19.11 -16.02 -19.67
N THR A 114 18.89 -14.76 -19.27
CA THR A 114 19.66 -14.11 -18.21
C THR A 114 19.04 -14.43 -16.86
N LYS A 115 19.81 -15.03 -15.95
CA LYS A 115 19.35 -15.21 -14.57
C LYS A 115 19.26 -13.87 -13.84
N VAL A 116 18.12 -13.61 -13.24
CA VAL A 116 17.86 -12.41 -12.44
C VAL A 116 17.93 -12.79 -10.96
N PRO A 117 18.71 -12.08 -10.12
CA PRO A 117 18.70 -12.34 -8.68
C PRO A 117 17.30 -12.20 -8.09
N MET A 118 16.94 -13.12 -7.18
CA MET A 118 15.72 -12.98 -6.38
C MET A 118 15.86 -11.77 -5.43
N THR A 119 14.81 -10.97 -5.33
CA THR A 119 14.70 -9.88 -4.34
C THR A 119 13.51 -10.14 -3.42
N ALA A 120 13.42 -9.37 -2.34
CA ALA A 120 12.28 -9.39 -1.42
C ALA A 120 11.72 -7.97 -1.24
N PRO A 121 10.43 -7.82 -0.86
CA PRO A 121 9.42 -8.87 -0.76
C PRO A 121 8.78 -9.21 -2.13
N VAL A 122 8.12 -10.37 -2.20
CA VAL A 122 7.09 -10.61 -3.22
C VAL A 122 5.82 -9.93 -2.75
N VAL A 123 5.32 -8.99 -3.54
CA VAL A 123 4.14 -8.18 -3.22
C VAL A 123 2.96 -8.64 -4.06
N THR A 124 1.88 -9.04 -3.41
CA THR A 124 0.60 -9.29 -4.08
C THR A 124 -0.37 -8.16 -3.75
N THR A 125 -0.72 -7.36 -4.74
CA THR A 125 -1.70 -6.27 -4.64
C THR A 125 -3.10 -6.79 -4.92
N VAL A 126 -4.05 -6.44 -4.06
CA VAL A 126 -5.47 -6.79 -4.16
C VAL A 126 -6.24 -5.62 -4.76
N MET A 127 -6.94 -5.87 -5.86
CA MET A 127 -7.81 -4.90 -6.54
C MET A 127 -9.24 -5.45 -6.52
N PRO A 128 -10.14 -4.87 -5.71
CA PRO A 128 -11.53 -5.31 -5.65
C PRO A 128 -12.20 -5.19 -7.02
N SER A 129 -12.95 -6.22 -7.42
CA SER A 129 -13.77 -6.16 -8.63
C SER A 129 -15.26 -6.33 -8.31
N ALA A 130 -16.10 -5.69 -9.12
CA ALA A 130 -17.57 -5.75 -9.02
C ALA A 130 -18.18 -6.89 -9.85
N GLY A 131 -17.38 -7.90 -10.23
CA GLY A 131 -17.82 -9.03 -11.04
C GLY A 131 -18.90 -9.90 -10.37
N PRO A 132 -19.63 -10.72 -11.15
CA PRO A 132 -20.78 -11.51 -10.66
C PRO A 132 -20.44 -12.52 -9.56
N PHE A 133 -19.16 -12.87 -9.41
CA PHE A 133 -18.65 -13.79 -8.39
C PHE A 133 -17.85 -13.09 -7.27
N CYS A 134 -17.91 -11.75 -7.22
CA CYS A 134 -17.07 -10.93 -6.33
C CYS A 134 -15.57 -11.29 -6.44
N SER A 135 -15.13 -11.74 -7.63
CA SER A 135 -13.72 -12.04 -7.89
C SER A 135 -12.91 -10.76 -7.80
N SER A 136 -11.74 -10.86 -7.19
CA SER A 136 -10.76 -9.77 -7.17
C SER A 136 -9.79 -9.95 -8.32
N ALA A 137 -9.12 -8.86 -8.68
CA ALA A 137 -7.96 -8.91 -9.55
C ALA A 137 -6.71 -8.76 -8.68
N PHE A 138 -5.71 -9.59 -8.94
CA PHE A 138 -4.46 -9.61 -8.20
C PHE A 138 -3.29 -9.26 -9.10
N ALA A 139 -2.38 -8.43 -8.63
CA ALA A 139 -1.10 -8.20 -9.29
C ALA A 139 0.03 -8.69 -8.39
N VAL A 140 0.86 -9.60 -8.88
CA VAL A 140 1.98 -10.17 -8.13
C VAL A 140 3.27 -9.60 -8.70
N ARG A 141 4.13 -9.03 -7.86
CA ARG A 141 5.33 -8.34 -8.32
C ARG A 141 6.51 -8.53 -7.36
N PHE A 142 7.72 -8.42 -7.89
CA PHE A 142 8.94 -8.33 -7.11
C PHE A 142 9.80 -7.14 -7.58
N PRO A 143 10.56 -6.49 -6.68
CA PRO A 143 11.47 -5.40 -7.03
C PRO A 143 12.52 -5.85 -8.05
N VAL A 144 12.77 -5.02 -9.07
CA VAL A 144 13.91 -5.22 -9.96
C VAL A 144 15.21 -5.05 -9.15
N PRO A 145 16.17 -6.00 -9.21
CA PRO A 145 17.46 -5.85 -8.54
C PRO A 145 18.25 -4.63 -9.04
N GLU A 146 19.09 -4.03 -8.18
CA GLU A 146 19.92 -2.86 -8.46
C GLU A 146 20.72 -3.00 -9.76
N LYS A 147 21.28 -4.19 -9.98
CA LYS A 147 22.03 -4.55 -11.20
C LYS A 147 21.25 -4.28 -12.50
N PHE A 148 19.93 -4.30 -12.45
CA PHE A 148 19.02 -4.19 -13.58
C PHE A 148 18.15 -2.92 -13.56
N GLU A 149 18.43 -1.96 -12.69
CA GLU A 149 17.66 -0.70 -12.58
C GLU A 149 17.54 0.08 -13.89
N GLN A 150 18.61 0.07 -14.69
CA GLN A 150 18.65 0.78 -15.98
C GLN A 150 17.89 0.05 -17.10
N GLY A 151 17.49 -1.20 -16.87
CA GLY A 151 16.84 -2.03 -17.89
C GLY A 151 16.80 -3.50 -17.49
N PRO A 152 15.68 -4.01 -16.95
CA PRO A 152 15.55 -5.44 -16.67
C PRO A 152 15.48 -6.26 -17.96
N PRO A 153 15.93 -7.54 -17.96
CA PRO A 153 15.74 -8.44 -19.09
C PRO A 153 14.28 -8.47 -19.54
N VAL A 154 14.04 -8.46 -20.85
CA VAL A 154 12.68 -8.45 -21.38
C VAL A 154 12.05 -9.85 -21.20
N PRO A 155 10.94 -9.99 -20.46
CA PRO A 155 10.29 -11.28 -20.27
C PRO A 155 9.84 -11.91 -21.59
N LEU A 156 9.80 -13.23 -21.64
CA LEU A 156 9.19 -13.93 -22.78
C LEU A 156 7.68 -13.62 -22.88
N PRO A 157 7.13 -13.40 -24.09
CA PRO A 157 5.72 -13.05 -24.27
C PRO A 157 4.74 -14.04 -23.61
N GLU A 158 5.07 -15.34 -23.58
CA GLU A 158 4.22 -16.40 -23.05
C GLU A 158 4.03 -16.29 -21.52
N LEU A 159 4.93 -15.61 -20.82
CA LEU A 159 4.78 -15.36 -19.39
C LEU A 159 3.77 -14.26 -19.08
N GLU A 160 3.50 -13.37 -20.04
CA GLU A 160 2.61 -12.19 -19.87
C GLU A 160 3.03 -11.31 -18.67
N LEU A 161 4.34 -11.10 -18.51
CA LEU A 161 4.89 -10.23 -17.48
C LEU A 161 5.08 -8.82 -18.02
N THR A 162 4.88 -7.84 -17.16
CA THR A 162 5.12 -6.42 -17.46
C THR A 162 6.14 -5.83 -16.50
N VAL A 163 6.95 -4.89 -16.99
CA VAL A 163 7.82 -4.08 -16.16
C VAL A 163 7.04 -2.82 -15.80
N VAL A 164 6.86 -2.56 -14.51
CA VAL A 164 6.08 -1.43 -14.00
C VAL A 164 6.96 -0.56 -13.12
N ASN A 165 6.92 0.75 -13.35
CA ASN A 165 7.62 1.72 -12.51
C ASN A 165 6.62 2.31 -11.53
N THR A 166 6.89 2.12 -10.24
CA THR A 166 6.11 2.74 -9.17
C THR A 166 6.77 4.07 -8.80
N PRO A 167 6.04 5.21 -8.81
CA PRO A 167 6.59 6.48 -8.37
C PRO A 167 6.91 6.45 -6.87
N ALA A 168 7.72 7.41 -6.42
CA ALA A 168 7.96 7.61 -5.00
C ALA A 168 6.62 7.77 -4.28
N ARG A 169 6.42 7.00 -3.21
CA ARG A 169 5.14 6.95 -2.50
C ARG A 169 5.30 6.64 -1.03
N CYS A 170 4.31 7.03 -0.26
CA CYS A 170 4.21 6.74 1.16
C CYS A 170 3.26 5.56 1.38
N VAL A 171 3.65 4.67 2.27
CA VAL A 171 2.93 3.42 2.53
C VAL A 171 2.78 3.26 4.04
N ALA A 172 1.55 3.04 4.49
CA ALA A 172 1.27 2.56 5.84
C ALA A 172 1.47 1.04 5.87
N VAL A 173 2.23 0.56 6.86
CA VAL A 173 2.67 -0.82 6.96
C VAL A 173 2.29 -1.41 8.31
N ARG A 174 1.63 -2.57 8.29
CA ARG A 174 1.44 -3.42 9.46
C ARG A 174 2.24 -4.71 9.28
N LYS A 175 3.02 -5.08 10.29
CA LYS A 175 3.74 -6.36 10.34
C LYS A 175 2.85 -7.42 10.98
N PHE A 176 2.81 -8.62 10.41
CA PHE A 176 2.11 -9.76 10.99
C PHE A 176 2.88 -11.06 10.76
N SER A 177 2.59 -12.06 11.60
CA SER A 177 3.30 -13.34 11.61
C SER A 177 2.45 -14.46 11.01
N GLY A 178 3.07 -15.60 10.72
CA GLY A 178 2.37 -16.77 10.19
C GLY A 178 2.26 -16.77 8.66
N PHE A 179 1.22 -17.40 8.11
CA PHE A 179 1.02 -17.49 6.66
C PHE A 179 -0.02 -16.46 6.24
N ALA A 180 0.24 -15.74 5.15
CA ALA A 180 -0.80 -15.00 4.44
C ALA A 180 -1.73 -15.99 3.73
N LYS A 181 -3.02 -15.93 4.04
CA LYS A 181 -4.06 -16.84 3.57
C LYS A 181 -5.32 -16.05 3.18
N ASP A 182 -6.19 -16.70 2.42
CA ASP A 182 -7.44 -16.09 1.96
C ASP A 182 -8.35 -15.64 3.12
N ASP A 183 -8.26 -16.31 4.27
CA ASP A 183 -9.09 -16.06 5.46
C ASP A 183 -8.54 -14.97 6.40
N ASN A 184 -7.26 -14.58 6.32
CA ASN A 184 -6.67 -13.63 7.28
C ASN A 184 -6.18 -12.30 6.69
N ILE A 185 -5.86 -12.23 5.41
CA ILE A 185 -5.26 -11.00 4.83
C ILE A 185 -6.19 -9.79 4.91
N ALA A 186 -7.51 -10.02 4.85
CA ALA A 186 -8.50 -8.97 4.97
C ALA A 186 -8.63 -8.46 6.41
N GLU A 187 -8.48 -9.36 7.38
CA GLU A 187 -8.48 -9.01 8.81
C GLU A 187 -7.26 -8.16 9.14
N GLU A 188 -6.06 -8.56 8.69
CA GLU A 188 -4.82 -7.78 8.88
C GLU A 188 -4.89 -6.39 8.23
N ALA A 189 -5.54 -6.29 7.06
CA ALA A 189 -5.78 -5.00 6.41
C ALA A 189 -6.77 -4.13 7.20
N ALA A 190 -7.82 -4.73 7.77
CA ALA A 190 -8.77 -4.02 8.63
C ALA A 190 -8.10 -3.56 9.93
N GLU A 191 -7.24 -4.38 10.54
CA GLU A 191 -6.49 -4.00 11.75
C GLU A 191 -5.53 -2.84 11.50
N LEU A 192 -4.88 -2.80 10.33
CA LEU A 192 -4.09 -1.64 9.91
C LEU A 192 -4.97 -0.39 9.79
N ALA A 193 -6.13 -0.49 9.13
CA ALA A 193 -7.06 0.63 9.01
C ALA A 193 -7.49 1.15 10.39
N THR A 194 -7.91 0.27 11.30
CA THR A 194 -8.27 0.61 12.69
C THR A 194 -7.11 1.27 13.43
N SER A 195 -5.87 0.81 13.22
CA SER A 195 -4.70 1.42 13.88
C SER A 195 -4.39 2.84 13.40
N LEU A 196 -4.84 3.20 12.20
CA LEU A 196 -4.67 4.53 11.62
C LEU A 196 -5.78 5.50 12.03
N GLU A 197 -6.90 5.01 12.60
CA GLU A 197 -8.00 5.86 13.05
C GLU A 197 -7.53 6.90 14.08
N GLY A 198 -8.01 8.14 13.93
CA GLY A 198 -7.61 9.26 14.79
C GLY A 198 -6.19 9.79 14.53
N THR A 199 -5.40 9.16 13.67
CA THR A 199 -4.09 9.67 13.24
C THR A 199 -4.24 10.68 12.10
N LYS A 200 -3.19 11.46 11.85
CA LYS A 200 -3.16 12.39 10.70
C LYS A 200 -3.18 11.67 9.34
N TRP A 201 -2.87 10.37 9.29
CA TRP A 201 -2.80 9.58 8.06
C TRP A 201 -4.11 8.87 7.69
N ALA A 202 -5.10 8.80 8.59
CA ALA A 202 -6.36 8.08 8.37
C ALA A 202 -7.00 8.40 7.01
N ALA A 203 -7.26 9.67 6.73
CA ALA A 203 -7.89 10.11 5.49
C ALA A 203 -7.04 9.80 4.24
N ALA A 204 -5.71 9.90 4.33
CA ALA A 204 -4.82 9.55 3.23
C ALA A 204 -4.77 8.03 3.01
N ALA A 205 -4.90 7.26 4.08
CA ALA A 205 -4.95 5.80 4.06
C ALA A 205 -6.31 5.25 3.67
N GLU A 206 -7.37 6.04 3.59
CA GLU A 206 -8.65 5.65 2.98
C GLU A 206 -8.63 5.93 1.47
N GLY A 207 -8.18 7.13 1.10
CA GLY A 207 -8.07 7.56 -0.30
C GLY A 207 -9.37 7.44 -1.11
N GLU A 208 -9.34 7.86 -2.37
CA GLU A 208 -10.36 7.45 -3.32
C GLU A 208 -9.96 6.08 -3.88
N ARG A 209 -10.62 5.00 -3.44
CA ARG A 209 -10.38 3.64 -3.93
C ARG A 209 -11.61 3.12 -4.64
N GLY A 210 -11.56 3.16 -5.96
CA GLY A 210 -12.56 2.62 -6.86
C GLY A 210 -12.36 1.13 -7.15
N VAL A 211 -13.38 0.54 -7.77
CA VAL A 211 -13.29 -0.78 -8.40
C VAL A 211 -12.13 -0.81 -9.37
N GLY A 212 -11.28 -1.85 -9.29
CA GLY A 212 -10.10 -2.00 -10.14
C GLY A 212 -8.88 -1.15 -9.75
N GLN A 213 -8.94 -0.42 -8.65
CA GLN A 213 -7.77 0.27 -8.09
C GLN A 213 -7.10 -0.55 -6.98
N GLU A 214 -5.83 -0.25 -6.72
CA GLU A 214 -5.06 -0.86 -5.63
C GLU A 214 -5.73 -0.57 -4.28
N SER A 215 -6.20 -1.61 -3.59
CA SER A 215 -6.77 -1.45 -2.25
C SER A 215 -5.69 -1.53 -1.19
N TYR A 216 -5.11 -2.72 -1.05
CA TYR A 216 -3.97 -3.00 -0.18
C TYR A 216 -3.09 -4.06 -0.85
N SER A 217 -1.89 -4.26 -0.34
CA SER A 217 -0.99 -5.30 -0.80
C SER A 217 -0.48 -6.12 0.38
N ILE A 218 -0.14 -7.37 0.10
CA ILE A 218 0.54 -8.25 1.06
C ILE A 218 1.97 -8.46 0.56
N ALA A 219 2.93 -8.03 1.35
CA ALA A 219 4.35 -8.22 1.11
C ALA A 219 4.85 -9.43 1.91
N GLN A 220 5.33 -10.45 1.20
CA GLN A 220 5.87 -11.68 1.78
C GLN A 220 7.38 -11.72 1.55
N TYR A 221 8.15 -11.79 2.64
CA TYR A 221 9.62 -11.66 2.60
C TYR A 221 10.32 -13.00 2.46
N GLU A 222 9.75 -14.06 3.03
CA GLU A 222 10.38 -15.38 3.00
C GLU A 222 9.92 -16.17 1.77
N PRO A 223 10.87 -16.67 0.96
CA PRO A 223 10.54 -17.57 -0.14
C PRO A 223 9.97 -18.89 0.40
N ILE A 224 9.05 -19.49 -0.35
CA ILE A 224 8.59 -20.87 -0.10
C ILE A 224 9.81 -21.79 -0.29
N PRO A 225 10.17 -22.69 0.65
CA PRO A 225 9.33 -23.26 1.71
C PRO A 225 9.79 -22.92 3.15
N VAL A 226 10.12 -21.67 3.49
CA VAL A 226 10.45 -21.31 4.87
C VAL A 226 9.17 -21.32 5.74
N PHE A 227 9.10 -22.20 6.75
CA PHE A 227 7.89 -22.41 7.57
C PHE A 227 7.90 -21.72 8.94
N ARG A 228 9.05 -21.26 9.46
CA ARG A 228 9.17 -20.64 10.79
C ARG A 228 9.62 -19.19 10.69
N HIS A 229 9.11 -18.33 11.59
CA HIS A 229 9.44 -16.90 11.67
C HIS A 229 9.22 -16.13 10.37
N ARG A 230 8.11 -16.38 9.68
CA ARG A 230 7.74 -15.61 8.49
C ARG A 230 7.38 -14.18 8.88
N HIS A 231 7.92 -13.23 8.15
CA HIS A 231 7.66 -11.81 8.23
C HIS A 231 6.80 -11.42 7.04
N ASN A 232 5.52 -11.17 7.30
CA ASN A 232 4.61 -10.64 6.29
C ASN A 232 4.19 -9.24 6.69
N GLU A 233 3.83 -8.46 5.69
CA GLU A 233 3.36 -7.10 5.91
C GLU A 233 2.13 -6.81 5.07
N VAL A 234 1.19 -6.06 5.66
CA VAL A 234 0.12 -5.41 4.91
C VAL A 234 0.56 -4.00 4.57
N TRP A 235 0.45 -3.64 3.30
CA TRP A 235 0.81 -2.34 2.76
C TRP A 235 -0.43 -1.63 2.25
N VAL A 236 -0.72 -0.46 2.81
CA VAL A 236 -1.77 0.43 2.33
C VAL A 236 -1.12 1.71 1.83
N PRO A 237 -1.19 2.01 0.53
CA PRO A 237 -0.62 3.23 0.02
C PRO A 237 -1.42 4.44 0.48
N LEU A 238 -0.70 5.49 0.87
CA LEU A 238 -1.29 6.76 1.24
C LEU A 238 -1.53 7.60 -0.02
N SER A 239 -2.76 8.07 -0.20
CA SER A 239 -3.15 8.98 -1.28
C SER A 239 -2.70 10.40 -0.97
N LEU A 240 -1.41 10.64 -1.19
CA LEU A 240 -0.73 11.92 -1.00
C LEU A 240 -0.30 12.50 -2.35
N SER A 241 -0.36 13.81 -2.47
CA SER A 241 0.17 14.57 -3.59
C SER A 241 1.71 14.64 -3.56
N GLY A 242 2.35 14.99 -4.69
CA GLY A 242 3.82 14.99 -4.81
C GLY A 242 4.54 15.80 -3.73
N THR A 243 4.02 16.98 -3.37
CA THR A 243 4.57 17.83 -2.30
C THR A 243 4.40 17.22 -0.91
N GLU A 244 3.31 16.51 -0.64
CA GLU A 244 3.10 15.79 0.64
C GLU A 244 4.03 14.58 0.77
N VAL A 245 4.31 13.89 -0.34
CA VAL A 245 5.30 12.80 -0.38
C VAL A 245 6.71 13.36 -0.14
N GLU A 246 7.05 14.50 -0.74
CA GLU A 246 8.32 15.19 -0.53
C GLU A 246 8.50 15.63 0.93
N ASN A 247 7.45 16.18 1.55
CA ASN A 247 7.41 16.62 2.95
C ASN A 247 7.17 15.46 3.94
N ASP A 248 7.99 14.41 3.82
CA ASP A 248 8.03 13.27 4.74
C ASP A 248 6.66 12.66 5.04
N CYS A 249 5.89 12.43 3.98
CA CYS A 249 4.58 11.77 4.06
C CYS A 249 3.62 12.45 5.05
N SER A 250 3.73 13.77 5.24
CA SER A 250 2.85 14.51 6.14
C SER A 250 1.62 14.99 5.37
N PRO A 251 0.42 14.47 5.66
CA PRO A 251 -0.78 14.86 4.95
C PRO A 251 -1.11 16.33 5.23
N ALA A 252 -1.52 17.05 4.18
CA ALA A 252 -1.95 18.43 4.26
C ALA A 252 -3.24 18.52 5.09
N THR A 253 -3.33 19.56 5.93
CA THR A 253 -4.55 19.83 6.67
C THR A 253 -5.70 20.18 5.71
N PRO A 254 -6.98 20.02 6.10
CA PRO A 254 -8.11 20.38 5.25
C PRO A 254 -8.03 21.84 4.75
N ILE A 255 -7.56 22.75 5.59
CA ILE A 255 -7.34 24.17 5.23
C ILE A 255 -6.26 24.29 4.15
N GLN A 256 -5.16 23.54 4.27
CA GLN A 256 -4.09 23.56 3.28
C GLN A 256 -4.57 22.99 1.94
N LYS A 257 -5.29 21.86 1.93
CA LYS A 257 -5.90 21.32 0.71
C LYS A 257 -6.83 22.31 0.02
N PHE A 258 -7.63 23.04 0.78
CA PHE A 258 -8.50 24.09 0.24
C PHE A 258 -7.70 25.24 -0.40
N LYS A 259 -6.63 25.70 0.28
CA LYS A 259 -5.72 26.72 -0.28
C LYS A 259 -5.04 26.24 -1.57
N ASP A 260 -4.57 25.00 -1.60
CA ASP A 260 -3.89 24.42 -2.76
C ASP A 260 -4.87 24.29 -3.95
N HIS A 261 -6.12 23.89 -3.68
CA HIS A 261 -7.17 23.82 -4.70
C HIS A 261 -7.49 25.20 -5.29
N LEU A 262 -7.63 26.23 -4.46
CA LEU A 262 -7.83 27.61 -4.92
C LEU A 262 -6.63 28.12 -5.73
N SER A 263 -5.40 27.81 -5.32
CA SER A 263 -4.19 28.21 -6.07
C SER A 263 -4.13 27.55 -7.46
N THR A 264 -4.49 26.27 -7.55
CA THR A 264 -4.54 25.52 -8.81
C THR A 264 -5.59 26.10 -9.76
N LEU A 265 -6.76 26.48 -9.24
CA LEU A 265 -7.79 27.17 -10.00
C LEU A 265 -7.30 28.54 -10.49
N GLY A 266 -6.64 29.32 -9.62
CA GLY A 266 -6.03 30.60 -9.99
C GLY A 266 -5.03 30.47 -11.15
N ASN A 267 -4.10 29.51 -11.06
CA ASN A 267 -3.11 29.24 -12.11
C ASN A 267 -3.75 28.81 -13.44
N ARG A 268 -4.84 28.04 -13.39
CA ARG A 268 -5.59 27.63 -14.58
C ARG A 268 -6.32 28.80 -15.24
N VAL A 269 -6.92 29.69 -14.43
CA VAL A 269 -7.57 30.91 -14.92
C VAL A 269 -6.53 31.84 -15.56
N GLU A 270 -5.39 32.06 -14.93
CA GLU A 270 -4.30 32.86 -15.52
C GLU A 270 -3.77 32.25 -16.83
N SER A 271 -3.60 30.92 -16.88
CA SER A 271 -3.15 30.22 -18.09
C SER A 271 -4.14 30.37 -19.23
N LEU A 272 -5.45 30.29 -18.94
CA LEU A 272 -6.51 30.54 -19.92
C LEU A 272 -6.51 31.99 -20.42
N LEU A 273 -6.36 32.97 -19.52
CA LEU A 273 -6.30 34.38 -19.89
C LEU A 273 -5.07 34.69 -20.78
N ARG A 274 -3.92 34.07 -20.52
CA ARG A 274 -2.73 34.19 -21.39
C ARG A 274 -2.97 33.59 -22.77
N TRP A 275 -3.68 32.47 -22.86
CA TRP A 275 -4.00 31.84 -24.14
C TRP A 275 -4.95 32.70 -24.98
N VAL A 276 -6.01 33.22 -24.35
CA VAL A 276 -6.98 34.13 -25.02
C VAL A 276 -6.33 35.46 -25.42
N GLY A 277 -5.34 35.96 -24.66
CA GLY A 277 -4.63 37.18 -24.98
C GLY A 277 -3.56 37.06 -26.08
N GLN A 278 -3.26 35.85 -26.56
CA GLN A 278 -2.30 35.59 -27.64
C GLN A 278 -2.97 35.19 -28.97
N SER A 279 -4.30 35.14 -29.01
CA SER A 279 -5.15 34.89 -30.19
C SER A 279 -5.85 36.16 -30.64
#